data_AF-D5L0W9-F1
#
_entry.id   AF-D5L0W9-F1
#
_cell.length_a   1.000
_cell.length_b   1.000
_cell.length_c   1.000
_cell.angle_alpha   90.00
_cell.angle_beta   90.00
_cell.angle_gamma   90.00
#
_symmetry.space_group_name_H-M   'P 1'
#
loop_
_entity.id
_entity.type
_entity.pdbx_description
1 polymer ?
#
loop_
_entity_poly.entity_id
_entity_poly.type
_entity_poly.pdbx_seq_one_letter_code
_entity_poly.pdbx_strand_id
1 'polypeptide(L)' 'DHSKRSSFICVLLSHGEEGIIFGTNGPVDLKKLASFFRGDCCRSQTGKPKLF' A
#
# COMPACT_ATOMS: atom_id res chain seq x y z
N ASP A 1 1.57 -1.46 -14.58
CA ASP A 1 0.16 -1.60 -15.00
C ASP A 1 -0.38 -2.93 -14.45
N HIS A 2 -1.52 -2.91 -13.75
CA HIS A 2 -2.21 -4.08 -13.20
C HIS A 2 -3.49 -4.46 -13.97
N SER A 3 -3.67 -3.99 -15.20
CA SER A 3 -4.84 -4.25 -16.06
C SER A 3 -5.20 -5.72 -16.13
N LYS A 4 -4.22 -6.61 -16.30
CA LYS A 4 -4.35 -8.08 -16.38
C LYS A 4 -4.27 -8.82 -15.03
N ARG A 5 -4.33 -8.12 -13.90
CA ARG A 5 -4.30 -8.72 -12.55
C ARG A 5 -5.65 -8.50 -11.86
N SER A 6 -6.07 -9.45 -11.02
CA SER A 6 -7.35 -9.39 -10.33
C SER A 6 -7.29 -8.68 -8.98
N SER A 7 -6.13 -8.65 -8.33
CA SER A 7 -5.93 -8.05 -7.00
C SER A 7 -4.49 -7.60 -6.77
N PHE A 8 -4.26 -6.93 -5.65
CA PHE A 8 -2.95 -6.56 -5.12
C PHE A 8 -2.82 -6.94 -3.65
N ILE A 9 -1.66 -7.44 -3.26
CA ILE A 9 -1.31 -7.78 -1.88
C ILE A 9 0.05 -7.15 -1.59
N CYS A 10 0.16 -6.43 -0.48
CA CYS A 10 1.41 -5.94 0.09
C CYS A 10 1.57 -6.55 1.48
N VAL A 11 2.75 -7.06 1.82
CA VAL A 11 3.06 -7.56 3.16
C VAL A 11 4.21 -6.73 3.71
N LEU A 12 3.97 -6.07 4.83
CA LEU A 12 4.94 -5.18 5.46
C LEU A 12 5.41 -5.79 6.80
N LEU A 13 6.70 -6.09 6.91
CA LEU A 13 7.30 -6.69 8.10
C LEU A 13 8.43 -5.79 8.59
N SER A 14 8.17 -5.06 9.67
CA SER A 14 9.15 -4.21 10.35
C SER A 14 8.67 -3.89 11.76
N HIS A 15 9.49 -3.16 12.52
CA HIS A 15 9.02 -2.47 13.71
C HIS A 15 7.92 -1.45 13.33
N GLY A 16 6.99 -1.21 14.24
CA GLY A 16 5.88 -0.31 14.01
C GLY A 16 5.24 0.18 15.31
N GLU A 17 4.54 1.29 15.18
CA GLU A 17 3.65 1.87 16.19
C GLU A 17 2.29 2.14 15.53
N GLU A 18 1.33 2.68 16.27
CA GLU A 18 0.01 2.96 15.71
C GLU A 18 0.11 3.93 14.51
N GLY A 19 -0.30 3.44 13.32
CA GLY A 19 -0.27 4.21 12.07
C GLY A 19 1.10 4.37 11.43
N ILE A 20 2.17 3.84 12.03
CA ILE A 20 3.55 4.04 11.57
C ILE A 20 4.25 2.69 11.37
N ILE A 21 5.03 2.59 10.29
CA ILE A 21 6.00 1.52 10.09
C ILE A 21 7.41 2.10 9.97
N PHE A 22 8.40 1.46 10.57
CA PHE A 22 9.79 1.92 10.51
C PHE A 22 10.49 1.37 9.28
N GLY A 23 11.00 2.26 8.43
CA GLY A 23 12.00 1.94 7.42
C GLY A 23 13.42 1.97 8.01
N THR A 24 14.42 1.68 7.18
CA THR A 24 15.83 1.71 7.60
C THR A 24 16.32 3.10 7.98
N ASN A 25 15.66 4.15 7.49
CA ASN A 25 16.02 5.55 7.70
C ASN A 25 14.97 6.33 8.51
N GLY A 26 14.05 5.65 9.19
CA GLY A 26 13.08 6.28 10.09
C GLY A 26 11.62 5.87 9.83
N PRO A 27 10.67 6.49 10.57
CA PRO A 27 9.26 6.16 10.50
C PRO A 27 8.59 6.62 9.20
N VAL A 28 7.60 5.84 8.75
CA VAL A 28 6.75 6.12 7.58
C VAL A 28 5.28 5.92 7.95
N ASP A 29 4.43 6.85 7.55
CA ASP A 29 2.97 6.74 7.74
C ASP A 29 2.39 5.65 6.83
N LEU A 30 1.67 4.69 7.42
CA LEU A 30 0.99 3.61 6.70
C LEU A 30 -0.06 4.15 5.71
N LYS A 31 -0.75 5.25 6.03
CA LYS A 31 -1.70 5.90 5.11
C LYS A 31 -0.99 6.45 3.89
N LYS A 32 0.22 6.99 4.06
CA LYS A 32 1.04 7.47 2.93
C LYS A 32 1.41 6.30 2.01
N LEU A 33 1.84 5.17 2.57
CA LEU A 33 2.12 3.95 1.81
C LEU A 33 0.88 3.43 1.06
N ALA A 34 -0.26 3.30 1.74
CA ALA A 34 -1.50 2.83 1.13
C ALA A 34 -2.05 3.81 0.07
N SER A 35 -1.75 5.11 0.20
CA SER A 35 -2.27 6.16 -0.69
C SER A 35 -1.90 5.95 -2.16
N PHE A 36 -0.75 5.33 -2.43
CA PHE A 36 -0.27 5.03 -3.79
C PHE A 36 -1.17 4.05 -4.54
N PHE A 37 -1.97 3.26 -3.84
CA PHE A 37 -2.85 2.25 -4.42
C PHE A 37 -4.33 2.66 -4.46
N ARG A 38 -4.65 3.90 -4.06
CA ARG A 38 -5.99 4.47 -4.26
C ARG A 38 -6.36 4.46 -5.75
N GLY A 39 -7.63 4.33 -6.07
CA GLY A 39 -8.09 4.16 -7.46
C GLY A 39 -7.79 5.36 -8.37
N ASP A 40 -7.71 6.57 -7.79
CA ASP A 40 -7.31 7.79 -8.49
C ASP A 40 -5.80 7.80 -8.82
N CYS A 41 -4.97 7.26 -7.93
CA CYS A 41 -3.51 7.15 -8.12
C CYS A 41 -3.10 5.93 -8.96
N CYS A 42 -3.84 4.82 -8.88
CA CYS A 42 -3.58 3.58 -9.62
C CYS A 42 -4.84 3.09 -10.34
N ARG A 43 -5.18 3.73 -11.47
CA ARG A 43 -6.41 3.44 -12.23
C ARG A 43 -6.57 1.97 -12.64
N SER A 44 -5.45 1.28 -12.92
CA SER A 44 -5.47 -0.15 -13.27
C SER A 44 -5.93 -1.07 -12.13
N GLN A 45 -6.03 -0.54 -10.90
CA GLN A 45 -6.52 -1.20 -9.69
C GLN A 45 -7.89 -0.68 -9.22
N THR A 46 -8.53 0.22 -9.97
CA THR A 46 -9.89 0.70 -9.65
C THR A 46 -10.87 -0.47 -9.67
N GLY A 47 -11.67 -0.61 -8.61
CA GLY A 47 -12.63 -1.71 -8.44
C GLY A 47 -12.00 -3.07 -8.06
N LYS A 48 -10.68 -3.16 -7.91
CA LYS A 48 -9.98 -4.41 -7.55
C LYS A 48 -9.62 -4.45 -6.06
N PRO A 49 -9.69 -5.62 -5.39
CA PRO A 49 -9.29 -5.77 -3.99
C PRO A 49 -7.82 -5.44 -3.75
N LYS A 50 -7.55 -4.79 -2.60
CA LYS A 50 -6.23 -4.39 -2.13
C LYS A 50 -6.08 -4.84 -0.69
N LEU A 51 -5.14 -5.74 -0.45
CA LEU A 51 -4.82 -6.27 0.87
C LEU A 51 -3.45 -5.72 1.29
N PHE A 52 -3.36 -5.24 2.52
CA PHE A 52 -2.16 -4.71 3.15
C PHE A 52 -1.95 -5.45 4.48
#